data_AF-A0A8J2QJE6-F1
#
_entry.id   AF-A0A8J2QJE6-F1
#
_cell.length_a   1.000
_cell.length_b   1.000
_cell.length_c   1.000
_cell.angle_alpha   90.00
_cell.angle_beta   90.00
_cell.angle_gamma   90.00
#
_symmetry.space_group_name_H-M   'P 1'
#
loop_
_entity.id
_entity.type
_entity.pdbx_description
1 polymer ?
#
loop_
_entity_poly.entity_id
_entity_poly.type
_entity_poly.pdbx_seq_one_letter_code
_entity_poly.pdbx_strand_id
1 'polypeptide(L)'
;MEKKLLKSCSKKSSPKLKLPPIEKSEVKTTLDIDPHFYSLVENRPIRPNKSLHKYKHNIRNIALKRTLYGFVTDEILRINREIETERKIYNATTERFDEHKHSFDKFLDDDNNKTIVIMTKSDNLAKELANQTEEHKQVSFELATLKSKLQYITESLQILLSFQGFLFNAAPILWQEKECKYINMENFEIISMDSDIFCEIDKNVISDRLSKLPPPSLYFKTPDQLLNVFNLLEKQNLNYLLVTEELNMEKNKFVKSLGNLKKLLWMELDYIREKMREIEETIAWNEMREIELQRLFYKILDDKLSYLVSSQTVLQIFNYVTFAYEQVIAPNDANLSSLDMMMALEREYNDLMLDLSAFDLQVIKSIEKETYENEAKETKRAKEANKLLKDVDKLSKRLKSSYEPSRRVHDN
;
A
#
# COMPACT_ATOMS: atom_id res chain seq x y z
N MET A 1 33.39 -39.20 58.52
CA MET A 1 34.83 -39.33 58.18
C MET A 1 35.63 -39.40 59.46
N GLU A 2 36.63 -40.27 59.45
CA GLU A 2 37.43 -40.68 60.60
C GLU A 2 38.39 -39.61 61.16
N LYS A 3 38.73 -39.83 62.44
CA LYS A 3 40.09 -39.89 63.03
C LYS A 3 40.69 -38.69 63.80
N LYS A 4 41.04 -39.06 65.05
CA LYS A 4 42.12 -38.56 65.95
C LYS A 4 41.75 -37.28 66.71
N LEU A 5 41.92 -37.18 68.04
CA LEU A 5 43.07 -37.53 68.85
C LEU A 5 42.64 -37.86 70.30
N LEU A 6 42.86 -39.09 70.75
CA LEU A 6 43.02 -39.41 72.17
C LEU A 6 44.46 -39.05 72.55
N LYS A 7 44.65 -38.03 73.39
CA LYS A 7 45.91 -37.75 74.07
C LYS A 7 45.75 -38.03 75.55
N SER A 8 46.49 -39.03 75.99
CA SER A 8 46.73 -39.41 77.37
C SER A 8 47.29 -38.25 78.20
N CYS A 9 46.76 -38.04 79.41
CA CYS A 9 47.51 -37.38 80.47
C CYS A 9 47.58 -38.28 81.71
N SER A 10 48.81 -38.72 81.93
CA SER A 10 49.40 -39.44 83.05
C SER A 10 48.71 -39.35 84.41
N LYS A 11 48.35 -40.51 84.97
CA LYS A 11 48.28 -40.73 86.42
C LYS A 11 49.71 -40.68 86.99
N LYS A 12 50.14 -39.52 87.46
CA LYS A 12 51.34 -39.39 88.31
C LYS A 12 50.91 -39.45 89.77
N SER A 13 51.15 -40.63 90.34
CA SER A 13 51.43 -40.92 91.75
C SER A 13 51.73 -39.68 92.60
N SER A 14 50.80 -39.32 93.49
CA SER A 14 51.13 -38.64 94.74
C SER A 14 51.49 -39.71 95.79
N PRO A 15 52.55 -39.50 96.59
CA PRO A 15 53.12 -40.55 97.41
C PRO A 15 52.17 -40.91 98.54
N LYS A 16 51.81 -42.19 98.64
CA LYS A 16 51.29 -42.76 99.88
C LYS A 16 52.36 -42.54 100.94
N LEU A 17 52.22 -41.49 101.75
CA LEU A 17 52.92 -41.39 103.02
C LEU A 17 52.42 -42.58 103.84
N LYS A 18 53.21 -43.65 103.84
CA LYS A 18 53.06 -44.74 104.80
C LYS A 18 53.43 -44.12 106.14
N LEU A 19 52.41 -43.65 106.88
CA LEU A 19 52.56 -43.47 108.31
C LEU A 19 53.06 -44.81 108.86
N PRO A 20 54.15 -44.84 109.64
CA PRO A 20 54.54 -46.07 110.33
C PRO A 20 53.34 -46.58 111.13
N PRO A 21 53.15 -47.90 111.26
CA PRO A 21 52.09 -48.43 112.10
C PRO A 21 52.27 -47.82 113.49
N ILE A 22 51.26 -47.08 113.94
CA ILE A 22 51.14 -46.65 115.32
C ILE A 22 51.01 -47.96 116.09
N GLU A 23 52.14 -48.48 116.58
CA GLU A 23 52.14 -49.44 117.67
C GLU A 23 51.20 -48.87 118.71
N LYS A 24 50.19 -49.66 119.10
CA LYS A 24 49.28 -49.36 120.20
C LYS A 24 50.09 -49.30 121.49
N SER A 25 50.87 -48.25 121.62
CA SER A 25 51.46 -47.79 122.86
C SER A 25 50.31 -47.12 123.56
N GLU A 26 49.74 -47.84 124.53
CA GLU A 26 48.71 -47.34 125.42
C GLU A 26 49.07 -45.91 125.83
N VAL A 27 48.09 -45.02 125.69
CA VAL A 27 48.19 -43.63 126.15
C VAL A 27 48.45 -43.68 127.65
N LYS A 28 49.72 -43.60 128.05
CA LYS A 28 50.14 -43.60 129.45
C LYS A 28 49.61 -42.32 130.09
N THR A 29 48.62 -42.46 130.95
CA THR A 29 48.05 -41.34 131.69
C THR A 29 48.85 -41.12 132.98
N THR A 30 48.66 -39.98 133.66
CA THR A 30 49.43 -39.61 134.87
C THR A 30 49.25 -40.54 136.09
N LEU A 31 48.55 -41.67 135.92
CA LEU A 31 48.30 -42.70 136.93
C LEU A 31 49.00 -44.04 136.63
N ASP A 32 49.62 -44.20 135.45
CA ASP A 32 50.33 -45.43 135.08
C ASP A 32 51.81 -45.34 135.49
N ILE A 33 52.10 -45.69 136.75
CA ILE A 33 53.48 -45.80 137.25
C ILE A 33 54.01 -47.19 136.91
N ASP A 34 55.16 -47.25 136.24
CA ASP A 34 55.86 -48.49 135.87
C ASP A 34 55.99 -49.41 137.11
N PRO A 35 55.55 -50.69 137.04
CA PRO A 35 55.66 -51.62 138.16
C PRO A 35 57.09 -51.77 138.70
N HIS A 36 58.12 -51.47 137.89
CA HIS A 36 59.52 -51.48 138.30
C HIS A 36 60.03 -50.13 138.87
N PHE A 37 59.22 -49.07 138.84
CA PHE A 37 59.61 -47.76 139.35
C PHE A 37 59.87 -47.78 140.86
N TYR A 38 59.01 -48.46 141.63
CA TYR A 38 59.19 -48.59 143.07
C TYR A 38 60.22 -49.68 143.44
N SER A 39 60.35 -50.75 142.63
CA SER A 39 61.34 -51.81 142.89
C SER A 39 62.81 -51.35 142.70
N LEU A 40 63.05 -50.34 141.87
CA LEU A 40 64.37 -49.67 141.75
C LEU A 40 64.69 -48.73 142.92
N VAL A 41 63.69 -48.35 143.74
CA VAL A 41 63.81 -47.31 144.76
C VAL A 41 63.83 -47.88 146.19
N GLU A 42 63.35 -49.10 146.41
CA GLU A 42 63.23 -49.70 147.76
C GLU A 42 64.55 -49.95 148.51
N ASN A 43 65.72 -49.97 147.85
CA ASN A 43 67.00 -50.24 148.53
C ASN A 43 68.13 -49.24 148.20
N ARG A 44 67.79 -48.01 147.76
CA ARG A 44 68.76 -46.91 147.65
C ARG A 44 68.23 -45.66 148.35
N PRO A 45 68.87 -45.17 149.44
CA PRO A 45 68.48 -43.90 150.03
C PRO A 45 68.74 -42.78 149.01
N ILE A 46 67.65 -42.14 148.54
CA ILE A 46 67.70 -40.90 147.78
C ILE A 46 68.38 -39.88 148.69
N ARG A 47 69.68 -39.64 148.47
CA ARG A 47 70.43 -38.65 149.26
C ARG A 47 69.70 -37.32 149.12
N PRO A 48 69.26 -36.67 150.22
CA PRO A 48 68.72 -35.33 150.15
C PRO A 48 69.84 -34.44 149.62
N ASN A 49 69.70 -33.96 148.39
CA ASN A 49 70.71 -33.13 147.77
C ASN A 49 70.65 -31.76 148.47
N LYS A 50 71.46 -31.56 149.52
CA LYS A 50 71.49 -30.36 150.38
C LYS A 50 71.92 -29.06 149.66
N SER A 51 72.05 -29.08 148.33
CA SER A 51 72.43 -27.90 147.55
C SER A 51 71.19 -27.04 147.24
N LEU A 52 70.95 -26.04 148.08
CA LEU A 52 69.90 -25.02 147.90
C LEU A 52 69.91 -24.42 146.48
N HIS A 53 71.08 -24.32 145.85
CA HIS A 53 71.24 -23.80 144.50
C HIS A 53 70.59 -24.69 143.43
N LYS A 54 70.73 -26.03 143.50
CA LYS A 54 70.05 -26.94 142.57
C LYS A 54 68.55 -26.93 142.78
N TYR A 55 68.09 -26.80 144.03
CA TYR A 55 66.67 -26.65 144.33
C TYR A 55 66.11 -25.34 143.76
N LYS A 56 66.79 -24.21 143.98
CA LYS A 56 66.40 -22.90 143.41
C LYS A 56 66.42 -22.92 141.88
N HIS A 57 67.41 -23.58 141.27
CA HIS A 57 67.48 -23.77 139.82
C HIS A 57 66.35 -24.65 139.30
N ASN A 58 66.05 -25.76 139.98
CA ASN A 58 64.94 -26.65 139.61
C ASN A 58 63.58 -25.95 139.77
N ILE A 59 63.34 -25.21 140.86
CA ILE A 59 62.13 -24.38 141.01
C ILE A 59 62.05 -23.35 139.89
N ARG A 60 63.14 -22.66 139.58
CA ARG A 60 63.16 -21.68 138.49
C ARG A 60 62.87 -22.34 137.14
N ASN A 61 63.43 -23.52 136.87
CA ASN A 61 63.18 -24.26 135.65
C ASN A 61 61.74 -24.80 135.59
N ILE A 62 61.18 -25.24 136.72
CA ILE A 62 59.78 -25.65 136.80
C ILE A 62 58.87 -24.45 136.55
N ALA A 63 59.16 -23.30 137.17
CA ALA A 63 58.43 -22.06 136.95
C ALA A 63 58.51 -21.60 135.48
N LEU A 64 59.71 -21.59 134.88
CA LEU A 64 59.93 -21.24 133.47
C LEU A 64 59.22 -22.21 132.52
N LYS A 65 59.28 -23.52 132.79
CA LYS A 65 58.55 -24.52 132.01
C LYS A 65 57.04 -24.34 132.16
N ARG A 66 56.55 -23.97 133.35
CA ARG A 66 55.13 -23.70 133.60
C ARG A 66 54.66 -22.42 132.89
N THR A 67 55.44 -21.35 132.90
CA THR A 67 55.12 -20.12 132.15
C THR A 67 55.18 -20.35 130.65
N LEU A 68 56.17 -21.10 130.16
CA LEU A 68 56.29 -21.45 128.75
C LEU A 68 55.16 -22.38 128.30
N TYR A 69 54.82 -23.36 129.13
CA TYR A 69 53.65 -24.22 128.90
C TYR A 69 52.37 -23.38 128.82
N GLY A 70 52.16 -22.45 129.77
CA GLY A 70 51.03 -21.52 129.74
C GLY A 70 50.97 -20.67 128.46
N PHE A 71 52.11 -20.10 128.05
CA PHE A 71 52.21 -19.34 126.81
C PHE A 71 51.88 -20.19 125.57
N VAL A 72 52.44 -21.40 125.48
CA VAL A 72 52.16 -22.32 124.37
C VAL A 72 50.70 -22.75 124.36
N THR A 73 50.11 -23.03 125.53
CA THR A 73 48.68 -23.35 125.61
C THR A 73 47.80 -22.18 125.18
N ASP A 74 48.17 -20.95 125.51
CA ASP A 74 47.44 -19.75 125.10
C ASP A 74 47.55 -19.49 123.59
N GLU A 75 48.73 -19.68 123.00
CA GLU A 75 48.93 -19.60 121.54
C GLU A 75 48.14 -20.69 120.81
N ILE A 76 48.14 -21.93 121.32
CA ILE A 76 47.30 -23.02 120.79
C ILE A 76 45.83 -22.63 120.88
N LEU A 77 45.38 -22.05 122.00
CA LEU A 77 44.00 -21.57 122.15
C LEU A 77 43.67 -20.44 121.17
N ARG A 78 44.59 -19.49 120.91
CA ARG A 78 44.39 -18.42 119.93
C ARG A 78 44.23 -18.98 118.52
N ILE A 79 45.15 -19.85 118.09
CA ILE A 79 45.11 -20.49 116.78
C ILE A 79 43.83 -21.31 116.62
N ASN A 80 43.44 -22.07 117.65
CA ASN A 80 42.20 -22.84 117.60
C ASN A 80 40.96 -21.94 117.43
N ARG A 81 40.91 -20.79 118.13
CA ARG A 81 39.82 -19.81 117.95
C ARG A 81 39.80 -19.21 116.56
N GLU A 82 40.96 -18.85 116.00
CA GLU A 82 41.08 -18.32 114.64
C GLU A 82 40.59 -19.36 113.62
N ILE A 83 41.08 -20.61 113.71
CA ILE A 83 40.63 -21.73 112.87
C ILE A 83 39.12 -21.95 113.00
N GLU A 84 38.55 -21.86 114.20
CA GLU A 84 37.11 -21.98 114.39
C GLU A 84 36.35 -20.84 113.70
N THR A 85 36.83 -19.59 113.79
CA THR A 85 36.20 -18.46 113.10
C THR A 85 36.32 -18.55 111.58
N GLU A 86 37.47 -18.94 111.04
CA GLU A 86 37.66 -19.16 109.61
C GLU A 86 36.79 -20.31 109.10
N ARG A 87 36.68 -21.41 109.85
CA ARG A 87 35.76 -22.50 109.53
C ARG A 87 34.30 -22.04 109.51
N LYS A 88 33.90 -21.19 110.45
CA LYS A 88 32.54 -20.60 110.45
C LYS A 88 32.30 -19.74 109.21
N ILE A 89 33.25 -18.87 108.85
CA ILE A 89 33.15 -18.02 107.65
C ILE A 89 33.15 -18.88 106.38
N TYR A 90 34.03 -19.88 106.31
CA TYR A 90 34.11 -20.81 105.19
C TYR A 90 32.81 -21.59 105.00
N ASN A 91 32.27 -22.16 106.08
CA ASN A 91 31.00 -22.88 106.03
C ASN A 91 29.87 -21.94 105.59
N ALA A 92 29.76 -20.74 106.16
CA ALA A 92 28.75 -19.76 105.76
C ALA A 92 28.89 -19.31 104.30
N THR A 93 30.12 -19.20 103.79
CA THR A 93 30.39 -18.84 102.39
C THR A 93 30.05 -19.99 101.45
N THR A 94 30.34 -21.23 101.87
CA THR A 94 30.01 -22.44 101.11
C THR A 94 28.50 -22.63 101.02
N GLU A 95 27.78 -22.44 102.12
CA GLU A 95 26.31 -22.46 102.15
C GLU A 95 25.72 -21.43 101.17
N ARG A 96 26.19 -20.17 101.20
CA ARG A 96 25.76 -19.13 100.24
C ARG A 96 26.10 -19.48 98.79
N PHE A 97 27.26 -20.07 98.55
CA PHE A 97 27.66 -20.48 97.20
C PHE A 97 26.75 -21.61 96.68
N ASP A 98 26.43 -22.58 97.53
CA ASP A 98 25.50 -23.65 97.19
C ASP A 98 24.08 -23.11 96.94
N GLU A 99 23.63 -22.12 97.72
CA GLU A 99 22.37 -21.40 97.46
C GLU A 99 22.37 -20.66 96.12
N HIS A 100 23.46 -19.97 95.77
CA HIS A 100 23.59 -19.29 94.49
C HIS A 100 23.63 -20.28 93.32
N LYS A 101 24.35 -21.40 93.48
CA LYS A 101 24.38 -22.47 92.49
C LYS A 101 22.99 -23.05 92.27
N HIS A 102 22.26 -23.37 93.34
CA HIS A 102 20.89 -23.87 93.26
C HIS A 102 19.94 -22.84 92.61
N SER A 103 20.11 -21.56 92.93
CA SER A 103 19.31 -20.48 92.33
C SER A 103 19.61 -20.32 90.84
N PHE A 104 20.87 -20.47 90.44
CA PHE A 104 21.27 -20.40 89.04
C PHE A 104 20.79 -21.62 88.24
N ASP A 105 20.91 -22.82 88.81
CA ASP A 105 20.38 -24.04 88.20
C ASP A 105 18.86 -23.93 87.99
N LYS A 106 18.11 -23.42 88.98
CA LYS A 106 16.68 -23.09 88.81
C LYS A 106 16.41 -22.06 87.72
N PHE A 107 17.24 -21.02 87.63
CA PHE A 107 17.08 -20.01 86.59
C PHE A 107 17.32 -20.60 85.19
N LEU A 108 18.33 -21.48 85.04
CA LEU A 108 18.58 -22.19 83.79
C LEU A 108 17.42 -23.12 83.43
N ASP A 109 16.86 -23.84 84.41
CA ASP A 109 15.70 -24.68 84.20
C ASP A 109 14.49 -23.85 83.74
N ASP A 110 14.21 -22.72 84.40
CA ASP A 110 13.12 -21.81 84.04
C ASP A 110 13.30 -21.19 82.64
N ASP A 111 14.51 -20.77 82.28
CA ASP A 111 14.80 -20.18 80.97
C ASP A 111 14.76 -21.22 79.85
N ASN A 112 15.28 -22.42 80.11
CA ASN A 112 15.17 -23.55 79.20
C ASN A 112 13.70 -23.94 79.01
N ASN A 113 12.91 -24.00 80.08
CA ASN A 113 11.47 -24.28 80.01
C ASN A 113 10.73 -23.21 79.20
N LYS A 114 11.04 -21.92 79.39
CA LYS A 114 10.46 -20.82 78.58
C LYS A 114 10.84 -20.96 77.11
N THR A 115 12.10 -21.26 76.82
CA THR A 115 12.60 -21.44 75.46
C THR A 115 11.93 -22.61 74.77
N ILE A 116 11.77 -23.75 75.47
CA ILE A 116 11.04 -24.91 74.98
C ILE A 116 9.58 -24.55 74.69
N VAL A 117 8.92 -23.80 75.56
CA VAL A 117 7.53 -23.35 75.33
C VAL A 117 7.43 -22.45 74.10
N ILE A 118 8.39 -21.54 73.89
CA ILE A 118 8.40 -20.67 72.70
C ILE A 118 8.69 -21.49 71.44
N MET A 119 9.66 -22.40 71.49
CA MET A 119 10.04 -23.27 70.37
C MET A 119 8.87 -24.16 69.96
N THR A 120 8.22 -24.82 70.92
CA THR A 120 7.04 -25.66 70.66
C THR A 120 5.88 -24.86 70.08
N LYS A 121 5.63 -23.63 70.54
CA LYS A 121 4.64 -22.74 69.93
C LYS A 121 5.02 -22.37 68.49
N SER A 122 6.28 -22.04 68.23
CA SER A 122 6.75 -21.73 66.87
C SER A 122 6.64 -22.93 65.93
N ASP A 123 7.00 -24.12 66.40
CA ASP A 123 6.90 -25.36 65.64
C ASP A 123 5.45 -25.70 65.33
N ASN A 124 4.54 -25.47 66.28
CA ASN A 124 3.10 -25.67 66.07
C ASN A 124 2.55 -24.67 65.05
N LEU A 125 2.91 -23.38 65.13
CA LEU A 125 2.51 -22.38 64.13
C LEU A 125 3.07 -22.69 62.74
N ALA A 126 4.33 -23.15 62.65
CA ALA A 126 4.92 -23.55 61.38
C ALA A 126 4.20 -24.74 60.75
N LYS A 127 3.78 -25.72 61.56
CA LYS A 127 2.95 -26.85 61.11
C LYS A 127 1.57 -26.40 60.65
N GLU A 128 0.92 -25.51 61.40
CA GLU A 128 -0.39 -24.97 61.02
C GLU A 128 -0.34 -24.18 59.71
N LEU A 129 0.69 -23.33 59.54
CA LEU A 129 0.93 -22.61 58.29
C LEU A 129 1.18 -23.59 57.13
N ALA A 130 2.00 -24.62 57.35
CA ALA A 130 2.25 -25.65 56.33
C ALA A 130 0.94 -26.32 55.89
N ASN A 131 0.09 -26.72 56.85
CA ASN A 131 -1.22 -27.32 56.57
C ASN A 131 -2.12 -26.36 55.77
N GLN A 132 -2.24 -25.10 56.19
CA GLN A 132 -3.03 -24.09 55.46
C GLN A 132 -2.51 -23.85 54.04
N THR A 133 -1.19 -23.85 53.84
CA THR A 133 -0.62 -23.70 52.49
C THR A 133 -0.90 -24.92 51.61
N GLU A 134 -0.96 -26.11 52.19
CA GLU A 134 -1.32 -27.33 51.46
C GLU A 134 -2.80 -27.32 51.08
N GLU A 135 -3.69 -26.95 52.01
CA GLU A 135 -5.11 -26.74 51.73
C GLU A 135 -5.33 -25.70 50.62
N HIS A 136 -4.66 -24.55 50.70
CA HIS A 136 -4.74 -23.52 49.65
C HIS A 136 -4.26 -24.04 48.29
N LYS A 137 -3.19 -24.85 48.26
CA LYS A 137 -2.70 -25.47 47.02
C LYS A 137 -3.72 -26.46 46.46
N GLN A 138 -4.35 -27.26 47.31
CA GLN A 138 -5.40 -28.20 46.90
C GLN A 138 -6.60 -27.43 46.31
N VAL A 139 -7.10 -26.40 47.00
CA VAL A 139 -8.20 -25.55 46.49
C VAL A 139 -7.82 -24.86 45.18
N SER A 140 -6.59 -24.35 45.07
CA SER A 140 -6.10 -23.72 43.83
C SER A 140 -6.04 -24.71 42.67
N PHE A 141 -5.62 -25.94 42.94
CA PHE A 141 -5.62 -27.02 41.94
C PHE A 141 -7.04 -27.37 41.51
N GLU A 142 -7.98 -27.52 42.46
CA GLU A 142 -9.39 -27.76 42.14
C GLU A 142 -9.98 -26.63 41.28
N LEU A 143 -9.73 -25.37 41.64
CA LEU A 143 -10.16 -24.22 40.84
C LEU A 143 -9.59 -24.26 39.42
N ALA A 144 -8.29 -24.54 39.28
CA ALA A 144 -7.65 -24.66 37.97
C ALA A 144 -8.29 -25.77 37.11
N THR A 145 -8.59 -26.93 37.71
CA THR A 145 -9.27 -28.03 36.99
C THR A 145 -10.72 -27.68 36.61
N LEU A 146 -11.44 -26.92 37.44
CA LEU A 146 -12.78 -26.44 37.12
C LEU A 146 -12.72 -25.40 35.99
N LYS A 147 -11.75 -24.50 36.03
CA LYS A 147 -11.52 -23.47 35.00
C LYS A 147 -11.18 -24.11 33.65
N SER A 148 -10.33 -25.14 33.62
CA SER A 148 -10.02 -25.87 32.37
C SER A 148 -11.23 -26.63 31.82
N LYS A 149 -12.05 -27.24 32.69
CA LYS A 149 -13.31 -27.87 32.27
C LYS A 149 -14.29 -26.85 31.71
N LEU A 150 -14.40 -25.68 32.34
CA LEU A 150 -15.26 -24.59 31.87
C LEU A 150 -14.80 -24.08 30.51
N GLN A 151 -13.48 -23.90 30.32
CA GLN A 151 -12.88 -23.51 29.04
C GLN A 151 -13.21 -24.53 27.93
N TYR A 152 -13.05 -25.82 28.21
CA TYR A 152 -13.40 -26.87 27.26
C TYR A 152 -14.89 -26.83 26.88
N ILE A 153 -15.77 -26.57 27.85
CA ILE A 153 -17.21 -26.44 27.60
C ILE A 153 -17.50 -25.20 26.75
N THR A 154 -16.85 -24.06 26.99
CA THR A 154 -17.05 -22.85 26.18
C THR A 154 -16.56 -23.01 24.75
N GLU A 155 -15.40 -23.63 24.54
CA GLU A 155 -14.87 -23.93 23.20
C GLU A 155 -15.81 -24.90 22.47
N SER A 156 -16.26 -25.96 23.16
CA SER A 156 -17.22 -26.91 22.61
C SER A 156 -18.54 -26.23 22.23
N LEU A 157 -19.04 -25.31 23.06
CA LEU A 157 -20.25 -24.54 22.77
C LEU A 157 -20.04 -23.63 21.56
N GLN A 158 -18.91 -22.95 21.45
CA GLN A 158 -18.58 -22.11 20.29
C GLN A 158 -18.55 -22.93 19.00
N ILE A 159 -17.93 -24.12 19.03
CA ILE A 159 -17.96 -25.07 17.91
C ILE A 159 -19.40 -25.47 17.57
N LEU A 160 -20.22 -25.81 18.57
CA LEU A 160 -21.63 -26.16 18.34
C LEU A 160 -22.44 -25.00 17.74
N LEU A 161 -22.22 -23.75 18.18
CA LEU A 161 -22.84 -22.57 17.60
C LEU A 161 -22.41 -22.36 16.15
N SER A 162 -21.14 -22.61 15.83
CA SER A 162 -20.65 -22.55 14.45
C SER A 162 -21.31 -23.58 13.55
N PHE A 163 -21.52 -24.81 14.06
CA PHE A 163 -22.28 -25.82 13.34
C PHE A 163 -23.75 -25.45 13.19
N GLN A 164 -24.36 -24.84 14.21
CA GLN A 164 -25.72 -24.32 14.10
C GLN A 164 -25.82 -23.24 13.02
N GLY A 165 -24.88 -22.29 12.99
CA GLY A 165 -24.82 -21.25 11.96
C GLY A 165 -24.63 -21.84 10.55
N PHE A 166 -23.74 -22.82 10.43
CA PHE A 166 -23.54 -23.55 9.18
C PHE A 166 -24.82 -24.27 8.73
N LEU A 167 -25.50 -24.99 9.63
CA LEU A 167 -26.75 -25.69 9.33
C LEU A 167 -27.89 -24.73 9.01
N PHE A 168 -27.94 -23.55 9.63
CA PHE A 168 -28.87 -22.51 9.28
C PHE A 168 -28.63 -22.03 7.85
N ASN A 169 -27.39 -21.72 7.49
CA ASN A 169 -27.02 -21.25 6.14
C ASN A 169 -27.25 -22.32 5.06
N ALA A 170 -27.08 -23.60 5.39
CA ALA A 170 -27.36 -24.71 4.48
C ALA A 170 -28.86 -24.99 4.31
N ALA A 171 -29.71 -24.52 5.22
CA ALA A 171 -31.16 -24.73 5.15
C ALA A 171 -31.79 -23.90 4.01
N PRO A 172 -32.94 -24.32 3.46
CA PRO A 172 -33.64 -23.56 2.43
C PRO A 172 -34.01 -22.15 2.88
N ILE A 173 -33.88 -21.17 1.99
CA ILE A 173 -34.14 -19.74 2.24
C ILE A 173 -35.56 -19.52 2.79
N LEU A 174 -36.56 -20.26 2.29
CA LEU A 174 -37.96 -20.20 2.75
C LEU A 174 -38.17 -20.64 4.20
N TRP A 175 -37.26 -21.45 4.74
CA TRP A 175 -37.28 -21.86 6.15
C TRP A 175 -36.51 -20.86 7.02
N GLN A 176 -35.37 -20.35 6.53
CA GLN A 176 -34.61 -19.29 7.19
C GLN A 176 -35.47 -18.05 7.48
N GLU A 177 -36.25 -17.60 6.50
CA GLU A 177 -37.13 -16.42 6.62
C GLU A 177 -38.22 -16.58 7.68
N LYS A 178 -38.68 -17.81 7.95
CA LYS A 178 -39.74 -18.10 8.93
C LYS A 178 -39.22 -18.19 10.36
N GLU A 179 -38.00 -18.67 10.52
CA GLU A 179 -37.41 -18.99 11.83
C GLU A 179 -36.45 -17.90 12.35
N CYS A 180 -36.35 -16.74 11.68
CA CYS A 180 -35.46 -15.59 11.94
C CYS A 180 -35.23 -15.25 13.44
N LYS A 181 -34.43 -16.06 14.10
CA LYS A 181 -33.75 -15.85 15.37
C LYS A 181 -32.28 -16.15 15.14
N TYR A 182 -31.69 -15.48 14.15
CA TYR A 182 -30.27 -15.60 13.88
C TYR A 182 -29.50 -14.87 14.98
N ILE A 183 -28.79 -15.62 15.81
CA ILE A 183 -27.83 -15.05 16.75
C ILE A 183 -26.58 -14.73 15.94
N ASN A 184 -26.20 -13.45 15.84
CA ASN A 184 -24.89 -13.08 15.30
C ASN A 184 -23.79 -13.72 16.17
N MET A 185 -23.03 -14.63 15.57
CA MET A 185 -21.94 -15.38 16.21
C MET A 185 -20.75 -14.51 16.62
N GLU A 186 -20.58 -13.33 16.04
CA GLU A 186 -19.36 -12.54 16.16
C GLU A 186 -19.09 -11.99 17.57
N ASN A 187 -20.10 -11.98 18.46
CA ASN A 187 -20.00 -11.30 19.78
C ASN A 187 -20.33 -12.18 20.99
N PHE A 188 -20.47 -13.50 20.84
CA PHE A 188 -20.84 -14.39 21.97
C PHE A 188 -19.61 -15.00 22.65
N GLU A 189 -18.73 -14.16 23.19
CA GLU A 189 -17.81 -14.60 24.25
C GLU A 189 -18.62 -14.80 25.54
N ILE A 190 -19.00 -16.03 25.86
CA ILE A 190 -19.73 -16.33 27.10
C ILE A 190 -18.85 -16.02 28.32
N ILE A 191 -17.54 -16.18 28.17
CA ILE A 191 -16.54 -15.91 29.20
C ILE A 191 -15.44 -15.06 28.58
N SER A 192 -15.32 -13.82 29.04
CA SER A 192 -14.14 -12.99 28.82
C SER A 192 -13.11 -13.42 29.85
N MET A 193 -12.17 -14.28 29.47
CA MET A 193 -11.04 -14.57 30.35
C MET A 193 -10.05 -13.41 30.24
N ASP A 194 -10.27 -12.39 31.06
CA ASP A 194 -9.17 -11.49 31.40
C ASP A 194 -8.04 -12.33 32.01
N SER A 195 -6.81 -11.89 31.76
CA SER A 195 -5.55 -12.55 32.06
C SER A 195 -5.31 -12.93 33.53
N ASP A 196 -6.24 -12.59 34.43
CA ASP A 196 -6.14 -12.86 35.85
C ASP A 196 -6.80 -14.19 36.24
N ILE A 197 -5.97 -15.08 36.76
CA ILE A 197 -6.37 -16.42 37.24
C ILE A 197 -7.26 -16.33 38.49
N PHE A 198 -7.30 -15.16 39.14
CA PHE A 198 -7.93 -14.93 40.44
C PHE A 198 -9.25 -14.14 40.39
N CYS A 199 -9.75 -13.77 39.21
CA CYS A 199 -11.04 -13.08 39.11
C CYS A 199 -12.19 -14.03 39.49
N GLU A 200 -13.08 -13.56 40.37
CA GLU A 200 -14.31 -14.27 40.71
C GLU A 200 -15.17 -14.43 39.45
N ILE A 201 -15.51 -15.67 39.14
CA ILE A 201 -16.37 -15.99 38.00
C ILE A 201 -17.81 -15.70 38.42
N ASP A 202 -18.40 -14.64 37.87
CA ASP A 202 -19.79 -14.28 38.09
C ASP A 202 -20.75 -15.30 37.46
N LYS A 203 -21.18 -16.28 38.28
CA LYS A 203 -22.14 -17.32 37.88
C LYS A 203 -23.43 -16.74 37.32
N ASN A 204 -23.88 -15.60 37.84
CA ASN A 204 -25.11 -14.92 37.41
C ASN A 204 -25.00 -14.36 35.99
N VAL A 205 -23.85 -13.78 35.63
CA VAL A 205 -23.61 -13.27 34.27
C VAL A 205 -23.56 -14.42 33.26
N ILE A 206 -22.99 -15.56 33.65
CA ILE A 206 -22.96 -16.77 32.82
C ILE A 206 -24.37 -17.34 32.64
N SER A 207 -25.17 -17.46 33.70
CA SER A 207 -26.56 -17.94 33.59
C SER A 207 -27.44 -17.01 32.74
N ASP A 208 -27.23 -15.70 32.84
CA ASP A 208 -27.96 -14.71 32.05
C ASP A 208 -27.57 -14.75 30.57
N ARG A 209 -26.30 -15.05 30.26
CA ARG A 209 -25.83 -15.24 28.88
C ARG A 209 -26.34 -16.56 28.29
N LEU A 210 -26.36 -17.64 29.07
CA LEU A 210 -26.87 -18.94 28.64
C LEU A 210 -28.38 -18.93 28.43
N SER A 211 -29.14 -18.22 29.27
CA SER A 211 -30.60 -18.11 29.12
C SER A 211 -31.04 -17.26 27.91
N LYS A 212 -30.15 -16.39 27.40
CA LYS A 212 -30.38 -15.62 26.17
C LYS A 212 -30.18 -16.43 24.88
N LEU A 213 -29.64 -17.65 24.96
CA LEU A 213 -29.49 -18.51 23.79
C LEU A 213 -30.87 -19.11 23.43
N PRO A 214 -31.47 -18.77 22.26
CA PRO A 214 -32.66 -19.43 21.79
C PRO A 214 -32.43 -20.94 21.61
N PRO A 215 -33.47 -21.77 21.80
CA PRO A 215 -33.38 -23.19 21.56
C PRO A 215 -32.98 -23.46 20.10
N PRO A 216 -32.11 -24.44 19.83
CA PRO A 216 -31.67 -24.74 18.47
C PRO A 216 -32.84 -25.28 17.65
N SER A 217 -33.43 -24.44 16.78
CA SER A 217 -34.31 -24.92 15.71
C SER A 217 -33.43 -25.39 14.56
N LEU A 218 -33.43 -26.70 14.31
CA LEU A 218 -32.66 -27.32 13.24
C LEU A 218 -33.59 -27.81 12.15
N TYR A 219 -33.32 -27.41 10.91
CA TYR A 219 -34.03 -27.93 9.74
C TYR A 219 -33.64 -29.39 9.45
N PHE A 220 -32.34 -29.70 9.56
CA PHE A 220 -31.80 -31.03 9.30
C PHE A 220 -31.87 -31.90 10.56
N LYS A 221 -32.51 -33.07 10.45
CA LYS A 221 -32.62 -34.04 11.55
C LYS A 221 -31.65 -35.21 11.41
N THR A 222 -31.22 -35.50 10.18
CA THR A 222 -30.34 -36.62 9.86
C THR A 222 -29.19 -36.16 8.97
N PRO A 223 -27.94 -36.63 9.18
CA PRO A 223 -26.78 -36.26 8.36
C PRO A 223 -26.97 -36.50 6.86
N ASP A 224 -27.70 -37.56 6.50
CA ASP A 224 -27.97 -37.91 5.10
C ASP A 224 -28.71 -36.81 4.32
N GLN A 225 -29.51 -35.98 5.01
CA GLN A 225 -30.19 -34.85 4.38
C GLN A 225 -29.20 -33.78 3.91
N LEU A 226 -28.14 -33.54 4.69
CA LEU A 226 -27.09 -32.60 4.35
C LEU A 226 -26.23 -33.14 3.20
N LEU A 227 -25.90 -34.44 3.21
CA LEU A 227 -25.20 -35.10 2.10
C LEU A 227 -25.99 -35.01 0.81
N ASN A 228 -27.33 -35.16 0.87
CA ASN A 228 -28.17 -34.97 -0.31
C ASN A 228 -28.15 -33.53 -0.83
N VAL A 229 -28.13 -32.52 0.05
CA VAL A 229 -27.96 -31.11 -0.35
C VAL A 229 -26.61 -30.91 -1.03
N PHE A 230 -25.53 -31.46 -0.48
CA PHE A 230 -24.20 -31.36 -1.09
C PHE A 230 -24.13 -32.07 -2.45
N ASN A 231 -24.69 -33.27 -2.56
CA ASN A 231 -24.75 -34.00 -3.84
C ASN A 231 -25.58 -33.24 -4.89
N LEU A 232 -26.67 -32.57 -4.49
CA LEU A 232 -27.46 -31.71 -5.37
C LEU A 232 -26.66 -30.48 -5.80
N LEU A 233 -25.96 -29.85 -4.86
CA LEU A 233 -25.12 -28.68 -5.12
C LEU A 233 -23.94 -29.04 -6.03
N GLU A 234 -23.32 -30.20 -5.85
CA GLU A 234 -22.28 -30.72 -6.73
C GLU A 234 -22.82 -30.94 -8.15
N LYS A 235 -23.99 -31.58 -8.29
CA LYS A 235 -24.65 -31.76 -9.60
C LYS A 235 -25.01 -30.42 -10.25
N GLN A 236 -25.50 -29.45 -9.47
CA GLN A 236 -25.79 -28.10 -9.96
C GLN A 236 -24.52 -27.40 -10.42
N ASN A 237 -23.45 -27.45 -9.63
CA ASN A 237 -22.16 -26.87 -9.99
C ASN A 237 -21.56 -27.51 -11.23
N LEU A 238 -21.68 -28.84 -11.38
CA LEU A 238 -21.26 -29.55 -12.58
C LEU A 238 -22.10 -29.10 -13.80
N ASN A 239 -23.41 -28.96 -13.64
CA ASN A 239 -24.27 -28.46 -14.71
C ASN A 239 -23.89 -27.02 -15.10
N TYR A 240 -23.64 -26.14 -14.13
CA TYR A 240 -23.16 -24.78 -14.40
C TYR A 240 -21.82 -24.79 -15.12
N LEU A 241 -20.90 -25.69 -14.76
CA LEU A 241 -19.62 -25.82 -15.44
C LEU A 241 -19.80 -26.26 -16.91
N LEU A 242 -20.65 -27.26 -17.16
CA LEU A 242 -20.96 -27.73 -18.52
C LEU A 242 -21.59 -26.63 -19.37
N VAL A 243 -22.62 -25.95 -18.84
CA VAL A 243 -23.26 -24.81 -19.52
C VAL A 243 -22.25 -23.69 -19.78
N THR A 244 -21.35 -23.42 -18.84
CA THR A 244 -20.30 -22.42 -19.01
C THR A 244 -19.34 -22.80 -20.14
N GLU A 245 -18.96 -24.08 -20.23
CA GLU A 245 -18.10 -24.56 -21.31
C GLU A 245 -18.81 -24.52 -22.67
N GLU A 246 -20.10 -24.88 -22.73
CA GLU A 246 -20.92 -24.71 -23.93
C GLU A 246 -21.00 -23.26 -24.39
N LEU A 247 -21.26 -22.33 -23.46
CA LEU A 247 -21.26 -20.90 -23.74
C LEU A 247 -19.88 -20.41 -24.18
N ASN A 248 -18.81 -20.97 -23.64
CA ASN A 248 -17.44 -20.63 -24.03
C ASN A 248 -17.13 -21.08 -25.46
N MET A 249 -17.61 -22.26 -25.87
CA MET A 249 -17.53 -22.71 -27.26
C MET A 249 -18.26 -21.76 -28.22
N GLU A 250 -19.49 -21.36 -27.89
CA GLU A 250 -20.27 -20.41 -28.70
C GLU A 250 -19.62 -19.03 -28.75
N LYS A 251 -19.10 -18.54 -27.61
CA LYS A 251 -18.30 -17.31 -27.56
C LYS A 251 -17.09 -17.39 -28.50
N ASN A 252 -16.37 -18.50 -28.50
CA ASN A 252 -15.21 -18.68 -29.36
C ASN A 252 -15.59 -18.72 -30.84
N LYS A 253 -16.72 -19.35 -31.20
CA LYS A 253 -17.27 -19.30 -32.56
C LYS A 253 -17.60 -17.85 -32.94
N PHE A 254 -18.30 -17.12 -32.07
CA PHE A 254 -18.66 -15.72 -32.28
C PHE A 254 -17.44 -14.83 -32.51
N VAL A 255 -16.40 -14.97 -31.68
CA VAL A 255 -15.13 -14.22 -31.81
C VAL A 255 -14.44 -14.53 -33.14
N LYS A 256 -14.43 -15.80 -33.59
CA LYS A 256 -13.91 -16.16 -34.91
C LYS A 256 -14.71 -15.52 -36.05
N SER A 257 -16.04 -15.56 -36.00
CA SER A 257 -16.89 -14.90 -37.00
C SER A 257 -16.69 -13.38 -37.02
N LEU A 258 -16.56 -12.75 -35.85
CA LEU A 258 -16.26 -11.32 -35.74
C LEU A 258 -14.90 -10.98 -36.34
N GLY A 259 -13.88 -11.82 -36.10
CA GLY A 259 -12.56 -11.68 -36.71
C GLY A 259 -12.62 -11.75 -38.23
N ASN A 260 -13.41 -12.68 -38.79
CA ASN A 260 -13.62 -12.81 -40.22
C ASN A 260 -14.37 -11.61 -40.80
N LEU A 261 -15.44 -11.16 -40.14
CA LEU A 261 -16.20 -9.98 -40.55
C LEU A 261 -15.31 -8.73 -40.58
N LYS A 262 -14.48 -8.55 -39.56
CA LYS A 262 -13.52 -7.44 -39.51
C LYS A 262 -12.56 -7.48 -40.70
N LYS A 263 -12.02 -8.65 -41.05
CA LYS A 263 -11.15 -8.80 -42.23
C LYS A 263 -11.88 -8.42 -43.53
N LEU A 264 -13.12 -8.88 -43.70
CA LEU A 264 -13.93 -8.58 -44.88
C LEU A 264 -14.20 -7.06 -44.98
N LEU A 265 -14.54 -6.41 -43.87
CA LEU A 265 -14.70 -4.96 -43.83
C LEU A 265 -13.41 -4.19 -44.16
N TRP A 266 -12.24 -4.67 -43.73
CA TRP A 266 -10.97 -4.06 -44.13
C TRP A 266 -10.71 -4.19 -45.63
N MET A 267 -11.00 -5.36 -46.21
CA MET A 267 -10.89 -5.57 -47.66
C MET A 267 -11.82 -4.65 -48.45
N GLU A 268 -13.08 -4.50 -48.01
CA GLU A 268 -14.03 -3.57 -48.63
C GLU A 268 -13.58 -2.11 -48.51
N LEU A 269 -13.05 -1.70 -47.34
CA LEU A 269 -12.52 -0.35 -47.15
C LEU A 269 -11.30 -0.07 -48.03
N ASP A 270 -10.39 -1.04 -48.16
CA ASP A 270 -9.22 -0.90 -49.03
C ASP A 270 -9.63 -0.87 -50.50
N TYR A 271 -10.60 -1.68 -50.91
CA TYR A 271 -11.19 -1.65 -52.25
C TYR A 271 -11.82 -0.29 -52.57
N ILE A 272 -12.63 0.25 -51.65
CA ILE A 272 -13.22 1.59 -51.82
C ILE A 272 -12.13 2.66 -51.92
N ARG A 273 -11.06 2.56 -51.14
CA ARG A 273 -9.93 3.51 -51.20
C ARG A 273 -9.20 3.45 -52.53
N GLU A 274 -9.00 2.25 -53.07
CA GLU A 274 -8.41 2.07 -54.39
C GLU A 274 -9.31 2.66 -55.49
N LYS A 275 -10.63 2.42 -55.42
CA LYS A 275 -11.59 3.02 -56.35
C LYS A 275 -11.66 4.53 -56.27
N MET A 276 -11.56 5.12 -55.08
CA MET A 276 -11.46 6.58 -54.94
C MET A 276 -10.22 7.12 -55.65
N ARG A 277 -9.07 6.45 -55.50
CA ARG A 277 -7.83 6.85 -56.17
C ARG A 277 -7.91 6.74 -57.69
N GLU A 278 -8.44 5.63 -58.20
CA GLU A 278 -8.67 5.46 -59.64
C GLU A 278 -9.54 6.59 -60.19
N ILE A 279 -10.63 6.94 -59.49
CA ILE A 279 -11.52 8.03 -59.90
C ILE A 279 -10.79 9.37 -59.87
N GLU A 280 -10.04 9.69 -58.81
CA GLU A 280 -9.25 10.92 -58.71
C GLU A 280 -8.24 11.05 -59.86
N GLU A 281 -7.54 9.96 -60.22
CA GLU A 281 -6.62 9.93 -61.36
C GLU A 281 -7.36 10.18 -62.68
N THR A 282 -8.53 9.57 -62.88
CA THR A 282 -9.33 9.81 -64.09
C THR A 282 -9.85 11.24 -64.17
N ILE A 283 -10.22 11.86 -63.05
CA ILE A 283 -10.65 13.26 -62.99
C ILE A 283 -9.47 14.16 -63.39
N ALA A 284 -8.30 13.98 -62.77
CA ALA A 284 -7.11 14.76 -63.10
C ALA A 284 -6.71 14.62 -64.58
N TRP A 285 -6.80 13.42 -65.14
CA TRP A 285 -6.55 13.19 -66.57
C TRP A 285 -7.57 13.92 -67.45
N ASN A 286 -8.85 13.87 -67.11
CA ASN A 286 -9.91 14.57 -67.84
C ASN A 286 -9.76 16.10 -67.77
N GLU A 287 -9.40 16.65 -66.61
CA GLU A 287 -9.14 18.09 -66.43
C GLU A 287 -7.96 18.56 -67.29
N MET A 288 -6.85 17.80 -67.28
CA MET A 288 -5.70 18.09 -68.15
C MET A 288 -6.09 18.02 -69.62
N ARG A 289 -6.89 17.01 -69.99
CA ARG A 289 -7.40 16.85 -71.36
C ARG A 289 -8.32 17.99 -71.77
N GLU A 290 -9.15 18.48 -70.88
CA GLU A 290 -10.01 19.64 -71.11
C GLU A 290 -9.17 20.89 -71.39
N ILE A 291 -8.14 21.16 -70.58
CA ILE A 291 -7.22 22.28 -70.79
C ILE A 291 -6.53 22.18 -72.16
N GLU A 292 -6.08 20.99 -72.56
CA GLU A 292 -5.51 20.77 -73.90
C GLU A 292 -6.49 21.05 -75.02
N LEU A 293 -7.73 20.55 -74.90
CA LEU A 293 -8.78 20.77 -75.90
C LEU A 293 -9.15 22.25 -76.00
N GLN A 294 -9.27 22.94 -74.87
CA GLN A 294 -9.49 24.39 -74.85
C GLN A 294 -8.35 25.13 -75.57
N ARG A 295 -7.09 24.79 -75.29
CA ARG A 295 -5.93 25.40 -76.00
C ARG A 295 -5.98 25.13 -77.50
N LEU A 296 -6.29 23.90 -77.91
CA LEU A 296 -6.42 23.56 -79.33
C LEU A 296 -7.58 24.32 -79.99
N PHE A 297 -8.71 24.46 -79.29
CA PHE A 297 -9.86 25.21 -79.76
C PHE A 297 -9.53 26.68 -79.97
N TYR A 298 -8.92 27.34 -78.98
CA TYR A 298 -8.50 28.73 -79.11
C TYR A 298 -7.45 28.92 -80.20
N LYS A 299 -6.50 27.98 -80.35
CA LYS A 299 -5.55 28.00 -81.46
C LYS A 299 -6.23 27.91 -82.83
N ILE A 300 -7.25 27.06 -83.00
CA ILE A 300 -8.00 26.97 -84.25
C ILE A 300 -8.80 28.25 -84.50
N LEU A 301 -9.37 28.83 -83.45
CA LEU A 301 -10.11 30.08 -83.52
C LEU A 301 -9.20 31.23 -83.97
N ASP A 302 -8.03 31.38 -83.35
CA ASP A 302 -7.06 32.43 -83.68
C ASP A 302 -6.36 32.21 -85.02
N ASP A 303 -5.93 30.98 -85.34
CA ASP A 303 -5.16 30.72 -86.56
C ASP A 303 -6.05 30.69 -87.81
N LYS A 304 -7.16 29.93 -87.77
CA LYS A 304 -7.93 29.61 -88.97
C LYS A 304 -9.18 30.46 -89.12
N LEU A 305 -9.98 30.59 -88.05
CA LEU A 305 -11.25 31.31 -88.14
C LEU A 305 -11.04 32.83 -88.15
N SER A 306 -10.13 33.34 -87.31
CA SER A 306 -9.78 34.77 -87.32
C SER A 306 -9.19 35.19 -88.67
N TYR A 307 -8.33 34.36 -89.27
CA TYR A 307 -7.84 34.65 -90.63
C TYR A 307 -8.97 34.62 -91.67
N LEU A 308 -9.87 33.63 -91.64
CA LEU A 308 -10.95 33.53 -92.62
C LEU A 308 -12.00 34.64 -92.50
N VAL A 309 -12.27 35.13 -91.29
CA VAL A 309 -13.31 36.16 -91.06
C VAL A 309 -12.71 37.57 -91.08
N SER A 310 -11.50 37.74 -90.53
CA SER A 310 -10.87 39.04 -90.26
C SER A 310 -9.66 39.34 -91.15
N SER A 311 -9.30 38.48 -92.11
CA SER A 311 -8.25 38.81 -93.08
C SER A 311 -8.62 40.10 -93.82
N GLN A 312 -7.61 40.96 -94.01
CA GLN A 312 -7.71 42.18 -94.77
C GLN A 312 -8.36 41.96 -96.15
N THR A 313 -8.05 40.83 -96.81
CA THR A 313 -8.62 40.50 -98.12
C THR A 313 -10.11 40.21 -98.05
N VAL A 314 -10.58 39.51 -97.01
CA VAL A 314 -11.99 39.15 -96.85
C VAL A 314 -12.80 40.38 -96.45
N LEU A 315 -12.27 41.23 -95.56
CA LEU A 315 -12.89 42.52 -95.22
C LEU A 315 -12.91 43.47 -96.43
N GLN A 316 -11.86 43.49 -97.25
CA GLN A 316 -11.85 44.26 -98.49
C GLN A 316 -12.91 43.76 -99.48
N ILE A 317 -13.00 42.45 -99.70
CA ILE A 317 -14.04 41.86 -100.55
C ILE A 317 -15.43 42.19 -100.00
N PHE A 318 -15.64 42.04 -98.69
CA PHE A 318 -16.89 42.41 -98.03
C PHE A 318 -17.24 43.88 -98.28
N ASN A 319 -16.28 44.80 -98.12
CA ASN A 319 -16.48 46.21 -98.38
C ASN A 319 -16.79 46.50 -99.86
N TYR A 320 -16.09 45.85 -100.80
CA TYR A 320 -16.35 46.03 -102.23
C TYR A 320 -17.71 45.49 -102.66
N VAL A 321 -18.11 44.32 -102.16
CA VAL A 321 -19.43 43.74 -102.44
C VAL A 321 -20.52 44.61 -101.84
N THR A 322 -20.35 45.07 -100.60
CA THR A 322 -21.29 46.01 -99.96
C THR A 322 -21.41 47.28 -100.79
N PHE A 323 -20.28 47.88 -101.18
CA PHE A 323 -20.27 49.09 -102.00
C PHE A 323 -20.96 48.90 -103.36
N ALA A 324 -20.68 47.79 -104.06
CA ALA A 324 -21.31 47.51 -105.35
C ALA A 324 -22.82 47.26 -105.21
N TYR A 325 -23.23 46.52 -104.17
CA TYR A 325 -24.64 46.25 -103.87
C TYR A 325 -25.41 47.54 -103.57
N GLU A 326 -24.85 48.43 -102.74
CA GLU A 326 -25.45 49.71 -102.40
C GLU A 326 -25.64 50.64 -103.60
N GLN A 327 -24.70 50.62 -104.56
CA GLN A 327 -24.76 51.45 -105.76
C GLN A 327 -25.76 50.92 -106.80
N VAL A 328 -25.83 49.59 -106.98
CA VAL A 328 -26.60 48.99 -108.08
C VAL A 328 -28.05 48.70 -107.67
N ILE A 329 -28.28 48.26 -106.42
CA ILE A 329 -29.58 47.73 -105.98
C ILE A 329 -30.26 48.66 -104.97
N ALA A 330 -29.71 48.77 -103.75
CA ALA A 330 -30.28 49.55 -102.66
C ALA A 330 -29.32 49.66 -101.45
N PRO A 331 -29.44 50.70 -100.59
CA PRO A 331 -28.70 50.74 -99.32
C PRO A 331 -29.00 49.48 -98.49
N ASN A 332 -27.95 48.91 -97.87
CA ASN A 332 -28.04 47.64 -97.15
C ASN A 332 -28.70 47.81 -95.77
N ASP A 333 -30.02 48.02 -95.74
CA ASP A 333 -30.79 48.20 -94.49
C ASP A 333 -31.08 46.88 -93.75
N ALA A 334 -30.80 45.73 -94.36
CA ALA A 334 -31.23 44.40 -93.89
C ALA A 334 -30.10 43.51 -93.32
N ASN A 335 -28.87 44.02 -93.13
CA ASN A 335 -27.70 43.22 -92.72
C ASN A 335 -27.54 41.92 -93.53
N LEU A 336 -27.69 42.01 -94.85
CA LEU A 336 -27.54 40.86 -95.74
C LEU A 336 -26.12 40.29 -95.66
N SER A 337 -26.00 38.96 -95.69
CA SER A 337 -24.70 38.28 -95.77
C SER A 337 -23.99 38.67 -97.07
N SER A 338 -22.64 38.70 -97.07
CA SER A 338 -21.87 39.02 -98.28
C SER A 338 -22.16 38.07 -99.45
N LEU A 339 -22.48 36.82 -99.15
CA LEU A 339 -22.87 35.84 -100.15
C LEU A 339 -24.23 36.20 -100.78
N ASP A 340 -25.19 36.63 -99.96
CA ASP A 340 -26.52 37.03 -100.42
C ASP A 340 -26.46 38.32 -101.26
N MET A 341 -25.66 39.30 -100.82
CA MET A 341 -25.39 40.52 -101.59
C MET A 341 -24.75 40.20 -102.94
N MET A 342 -23.79 39.26 -102.97
CA MET A 342 -23.12 38.86 -104.21
C MET A 342 -24.04 38.07 -105.15
N MET A 343 -24.89 37.18 -104.64
CA MET A 343 -25.90 36.48 -105.45
C MET A 343 -26.93 37.42 -106.04
N ALA A 344 -27.33 38.46 -105.30
CA ALA A 344 -28.23 39.48 -105.83
C ALA A 344 -27.58 40.29 -106.95
N LEU A 345 -26.32 40.72 -106.78
CA LEU A 345 -25.53 41.35 -107.84
C LEU A 345 -25.36 40.44 -109.06
N GLU A 346 -25.14 39.15 -108.84
CA GLU A 346 -25.01 38.17 -109.92
C GLU A 346 -26.33 37.99 -110.68
N ARG A 347 -27.48 38.00 -109.99
CA ARG A 347 -28.79 37.98 -110.64
C ARG A 347 -29.03 39.20 -111.49
N GLU A 348 -28.80 40.40 -110.96
CA GLU A 348 -28.93 41.65 -111.73
C GLU A 348 -27.97 41.66 -112.92
N TYR A 349 -26.74 41.18 -112.75
CA TYR A 349 -25.79 41.04 -113.86
C TYR A 349 -26.30 40.07 -114.93
N ASN A 350 -26.82 38.91 -114.52
CA ASN A 350 -27.37 37.91 -115.43
C ASN A 350 -28.64 38.41 -116.12
N ASP A 351 -29.51 39.14 -115.43
CA ASP A 351 -30.71 39.74 -115.99
C ASP A 351 -30.34 40.82 -117.01
N LEU A 352 -29.39 41.70 -116.69
CA LEU A 352 -28.82 42.65 -117.65
C LEU A 352 -28.16 41.95 -118.85
N MET A 353 -27.49 40.82 -118.65
CA MET A 353 -26.90 40.04 -119.75
C MET A 353 -27.96 39.34 -120.60
N LEU A 354 -29.05 38.86 -119.99
CA LEU A 354 -30.19 38.32 -120.70
C LEU A 354 -30.85 39.40 -121.54
N ASP A 355 -31.07 40.59 -120.97
CA ASP A 355 -31.57 41.76 -121.70
C ASP A 355 -30.64 42.13 -122.86
N LEU A 356 -29.32 42.14 -122.64
CA LEU A 356 -28.33 42.37 -123.69
C LEU A 356 -28.38 41.31 -124.80
N SER A 357 -28.62 40.05 -124.45
CA SER A 357 -28.71 38.94 -125.41
C SER A 357 -30.04 38.90 -126.19
N ALA A 358 -31.11 39.51 -125.64
CA ALA A 358 -32.41 39.60 -126.28
C ALA A 358 -32.40 40.59 -127.46
N PHE A 359 -31.39 41.47 -127.54
CA PHE A 359 -31.21 42.34 -128.71
C PHE A 359 -30.67 41.53 -129.90
N ASP A 360 -31.44 41.51 -130.99
CA ASP A 360 -30.99 40.90 -132.25
C ASP A 360 -29.76 41.64 -132.81
N LEU A 361 -28.71 40.88 -133.11
CA LEU A 361 -27.45 41.38 -133.65
C LEU A 361 -27.63 42.12 -134.99
N GLN A 362 -28.71 41.82 -135.73
CA GLN A 362 -29.13 42.56 -136.92
C GLN A 362 -29.68 43.95 -136.56
N VAL A 363 -30.50 44.04 -135.50
CA VAL A 363 -31.06 45.30 -134.99
C VAL A 363 -29.94 46.18 -134.43
N ILE A 364 -29.01 45.60 -133.66
CA ILE A 364 -27.83 46.33 -133.16
C ILE A 364 -27.00 46.86 -134.32
N LYS A 365 -26.69 46.05 -135.35
CA LYS A 365 -25.93 46.53 -136.53
C LYS A 365 -26.69 47.59 -137.33
N SER A 366 -28.03 47.51 -137.40
CA SER A 366 -28.84 48.55 -138.06
C SER A 366 -28.87 49.85 -137.26
N ILE A 367 -28.99 49.77 -135.93
CA ILE A 367 -28.95 50.91 -135.02
C ILE A 367 -27.54 51.51 -135.03
N GLU A 368 -26.49 50.69 -134.96
CA GLU A 368 -25.09 51.14 -135.04
C GLU A 368 -24.80 51.79 -136.40
N LYS A 369 -25.30 51.23 -137.50
CA LYS A 369 -25.20 51.86 -138.82
C LYS A 369 -26.01 53.15 -138.90
N GLU A 370 -27.21 53.20 -138.33
CA GLU A 370 -28.05 54.39 -138.29
C GLU A 370 -27.47 55.48 -137.38
N THR A 371 -26.88 55.13 -136.23
CA THR A 371 -26.19 56.06 -135.34
C THR A 371 -24.91 56.54 -136.00
N TYR A 372 -24.10 55.69 -136.64
CA TYR A 372 -22.94 56.15 -137.41
C TYR A 372 -23.34 57.02 -138.61
N GLU A 373 -24.44 56.71 -139.32
CA GLU A 373 -24.95 57.54 -140.41
C GLU A 373 -25.55 58.85 -139.90
N ASN A 374 -26.24 58.85 -138.76
CA ASN A 374 -26.79 60.04 -138.11
C ASN A 374 -25.68 60.90 -137.50
N GLU A 375 -24.70 60.34 -136.81
CA GLU A 375 -23.48 61.03 -136.36
C GLU A 375 -22.70 61.56 -137.56
N ALA A 376 -22.59 60.82 -138.67
CA ALA A 376 -21.99 61.31 -139.90
C ALA A 376 -22.80 62.47 -140.52
N LYS A 377 -24.14 62.43 -140.46
CA LYS A 377 -25.02 63.54 -140.88
C LYS A 377 -24.92 64.73 -139.93
N GLU A 378 -24.90 64.52 -138.63
CA GLU A 378 -24.75 65.56 -137.61
C GLU A 378 -23.37 66.20 -137.69
N THR A 379 -22.30 65.43 -137.86
CA THR A 379 -20.96 65.97 -138.08
C THR A 379 -20.84 66.71 -139.42
N LYS A 380 -21.52 66.26 -140.49
CA LYS A 380 -21.62 67.02 -141.75
C LYS A 380 -22.41 68.32 -141.58
N ARG A 381 -23.58 68.27 -140.95
CA ARG A 381 -24.38 69.46 -140.63
C ARG A 381 -23.63 70.42 -139.72
N ALA A 382 -22.90 69.91 -138.72
CA ALA A 382 -22.04 70.71 -137.85
C ALA A 382 -20.88 71.33 -138.64
N LYS A 383 -20.28 70.60 -139.61
CA LYS A 383 -19.25 71.14 -140.51
C LYS A 383 -19.80 72.19 -141.47
N GLU A 384 -20.98 71.98 -142.04
CA GLU A 384 -21.67 72.94 -142.92
C GLU A 384 -22.12 74.18 -142.15
N ALA A 385 -22.74 74.01 -140.99
CA ALA A 385 -23.07 75.08 -140.06
C ALA A 385 -21.81 75.85 -139.63
N ASN A 386 -20.69 75.17 -139.34
CA ASN A 386 -19.43 75.82 -139.02
C ASN A 386 -18.82 76.56 -140.24
N LYS A 387 -18.97 76.04 -141.47
CA LYS A 387 -18.58 76.78 -142.68
C LYS A 387 -19.44 78.04 -142.88
N LEU A 388 -20.77 77.90 -142.74
CA LEU A 388 -21.70 79.03 -142.80
C LEU A 388 -21.39 80.06 -141.71
N LEU A 389 -21.13 79.62 -140.48
CA LEU A 389 -20.76 80.49 -139.36
C LEU A 389 -19.42 81.19 -139.66
N LYS A 390 -18.44 80.49 -140.22
CA LYS A 390 -17.18 81.11 -140.70
C LYS A 390 -17.38 82.09 -141.85
N ASP A 391 -18.29 81.84 -142.78
CA ASP A 391 -18.56 82.75 -143.90
C ASP A 391 -19.40 83.96 -143.46
N VAL A 392 -20.34 83.76 -142.53
CA VAL A 392 -21.03 84.84 -141.80
C VAL A 392 -20.03 85.64 -140.97
N ASP A 393 -19.04 85.01 -140.32
CA ASP A 393 -17.98 85.70 -139.60
C ASP A 393 -17.04 86.48 -140.55
N LYS A 394 -16.73 85.95 -141.74
CA LYS A 394 -15.96 86.68 -142.76
C LYS A 394 -16.78 87.84 -143.32
N LEU A 395 -18.07 87.65 -143.59
CA LEU A 395 -18.97 88.70 -144.04
C LEU A 395 -19.16 89.75 -142.94
N SER A 396 -19.36 89.35 -141.68
CA SER A 396 -19.49 90.26 -140.55
C SER A 396 -18.18 91.03 -140.30
N LYS A 397 -17.01 90.38 -140.44
CA LYS A 397 -15.70 91.06 -140.43
C LYS A 397 -15.52 92.00 -141.61
N ARG A 398 -15.91 91.61 -142.83
CA ARG A 398 -15.87 92.49 -144.02
C ARG A 398 -16.84 93.65 -143.90
N LEU A 399 -18.03 93.43 -143.37
CA LEU A 399 -19.05 94.44 -143.15
C LEU A 399 -18.59 95.40 -142.06
N LYS A 400 -18.11 94.90 -140.91
CA LYS A 400 -17.43 95.72 -139.88
C LYS A 400 -16.25 96.51 -140.46
N SER A 401 -15.40 95.88 -141.28
CA SER A 401 -14.28 96.54 -141.96
C SER A 401 -14.71 97.52 -143.07
N SER A 402 -15.89 97.38 -143.67
CA SER A 402 -16.44 98.31 -144.67
C SER A 402 -17.13 99.52 -144.03
N TYR A 403 -17.58 99.38 -142.79
CA TYR A 403 -18.05 100.48 -141.93
C TYR A 403 -16.91 101.15 -141.15
N GLU A 404 -15.69 100.62 -141.20
CA GLU A 404 -14.48 101.30 -140.71
C GLU A 404 -13.96 102.23 -141.82
N PRO A 405 -14.08 103.56 -141.69
CA PRO A 405 -13.50 104.49 -142.64
C PRO A 405 -11.97 104.37 -142.65
N SER A 406 -11.43 104.15 -143.84
CA SER A 406 -10.01 104.12 -144.22
C SER A 406 -9.18 105.11 -143.41
N ARG A 407 -8.28 104.59 -142.55
CA ARG A 407 -7.25 105.38 -141.88
C ARG A 407 -6.29 105.94 -142.92
N ARG A 408 -6.58 107.16 -143.36
CA ARG A 408 -5.62 108.02 -144.02
C ARG A 408 -4.49 108.35 -143.04
N VAL A 409 -3.28 108.21 -143.58
CA VAL A 409 -2.04 108.84 -143.12
C VAL A 409 -2.26 110.34 -142.95
N HIS A 410 -1.82 110.92 -141.83
CA HIS A 410 -1.24 112.25 -141.78
C HIS A 410 -0.38 112.47 -140.54
N ASP A 411 0.67 113.26 -140.78
CA ASP A 411 1.76 113.67 -139.90
C ASP A 411 1.31 114.49 -138.67
N ASN A 412 1.93 114.18 -137.53
CA ASN A 412 2.50 115.03 -136.46
C ASN A 412 2.52 114.28 -135.12
#